data_AF-A0A3D1ALE1-F1
#
_entry.id   AF-A0A3D1ALE1-F1
#
_cell.length_a   1.000
_cell.length_b   1.000
_cell.length_c   1.000
_cell.angle_alpha   90.00
_cell.angle_beta   90.00
_cell.angle_gamma   90.00
#
_symmetry.space_group_name_H-M   'P 1'
#
loop_
_entity.id
_entity.type
_entity.pdbx_description
1 polymer ?
#
loop_
_entity_poly.entity_id
_entity_poly.type
_entity_poly.pdbx_seq_one_letter_code
_entity_poly.pdbx_strand_id
1 'polypeptide(L)'
;MKTNETAKKGLYVGVGVGMVLFVLAGLLPGSLLGGVVGLKIVGAMYGGPMTTAILPKIILAVSMILGVMLSAVVYILGPGMIGWSVGYMLEAAKKRAEVGDAALSRASSK
;
A
#
# COMPACT_ATOMS: atom_id res chain seq x y z
N MET A 1 15.22 21.25 -6.24
CA MET A 1 14.48 20.45 -5.24
C MET A 1 15.42 19.37 -4.68
N LYS A 2 16.03 19.57 -3.52
CA LYS A 2 17.13 18.73 -2.97
C LYS A 2 16.73 17.82 -1.77
N THR A 3 15.45 17.78 -1.40
CA THR A 3 14.90 17.05 -0.22
C THR A 3 14.28 15.72 -0.65
N ASN A 4 15.03 14.86 -1.33
CA ASN A 4 14.44 13.68 -1.98
C ASN A 4 15.04 12.35 -1.54
N GLU A 5 16.17 12.31 -0.82
CA GLU A 5 16.83 11.03 -0.60
C GLU A 5 16.22 10.24 0.56
N THR A 6 16.00 10.88 1.72
CA THR A 6 15.40 10.20 2.90
C THR A 6 13.93 9.88 2.66
N ALA A 7 13.19 10.79 2.03
CA ALA A 7 11.80 10.57 1.66
C ALA A 7 11.65 9.44 0.62
N LYS A 8 12.55 9.34 -0.39
CA LYS A 8 12.55 8.23 -1.34
C LYS A 8 12.91 6.90 -0.67
N LYS A 9 13.89 6.90 0.24
CA LYS A 9 14.23 5.70 1.03
C LYS A 9 13.06 5.27 1.91
N GLY A 10 12.39 6.21 2.57
CA GLY A 10 11.18 5.97 3.36
C GLY A 10 10.02 5.40 2.54
N LEU A 11 9.80 5.93 1.32
CA LEU A 11 8.81 5.38 0.38
C LEU A 11 9.17 3.95 -0.03
N TYR A 12 10.44 3.67 -0.36
CA TYR A 12 10.88 2.35 -0.82
C TYR A 12 10.74 1.29 0.29
N VAL A 13 11.12 1.65 1.51
CA VAL A 13 10.94 0.79 2.69
C VAL A 13 9.45 0.59 2.99
N GLY A 14 8.64 1.66 2.92
CA GLY A 14 7.19 1.59 3.09
C GLY A 14 6.52 0.66 2.07
N VAL A 15 6.89 0.77 0.79
CA VAL A 15 6.40 -0.13 -0.28
C VAL A 15 6.86 -1.57 -0.06
N GLY A 16 8.11 -1.79 0.35
CA GLY A 16 8.63 -3.13 0.65
C GLY A 16 7.87 -3.79 1.81
N VAL A 17 7.66 -3.06 2.90
CA VAL A 17 6.86 -3.50 4.05
C VAL A 17 5.42 -3.78 3.63
N GLY A 18 4.83 -2.87 2.82
CA GLY A 18 3.48 -3.03 2.28
C GLY A 18 3.32 -4.25 1.38
N MET A 19 4.34 -4.61 0.60
CA MET A 19 4.35 -5.81 -0.23
C MET A 19 4.34 -7.09 0.62
N VAL A 20 5.12 -7.13 1.70
CA VAL A 20 5.12 -8.27 2.64
C VAL A 20 3.76 -8.38 3.35
N LEU A 21 3.22 -7.26 3.83
CA LEU A 21 1.88 -7.19 4.42
C LEU A 21 0.79 -7.61 3.44
N PHE A 22 0.90 -7.24 2.16
CA PHE A 22 -0.02 -7.69 1.13
C PHE A 22 0.00 -9.21 0.98
N VAL A 23 1.17 -9.84 0.92
CA VAL A 23 1.25 -11.31 0.78
C VAL A 23 0.66 -12.01 2.01
N LEU A 24 0.97 -11.52 3.21
CA LEU A 24 0.55 -12.16 4.47
C LEU A 24 -0.93 -11.90 4.82
N ALA A 25 -1.43 -10.69 4.56
CA ALA A 25 -2.72 -10.24 5.06
C ALA A 25 -3.63 -9.61 4.01
N GLY A 26 -3.14 -9.33 2.79
CA GLY A 26 -3.91 -8.68 1.72
C GLY A 26 -4.39 -9.64 0.63
N LEU A 27 -3.58 -10.64 0.26
CA LEU A 27 -3.84 -11.57 -0.83
C LEU A 27 -5.12 -12.38 -0.56
N LEU A 28 -5.23 -12.89 0.67
CA LEU A 28 -6.30 -13.77 1.10
C LEU A 28 -7.64 -13.03 1.20
N PRO A 29 -7.79 -11.93 1.96
CA PRO A 29 -9.04 -11.18 1.98
C PRO A 29 -9.36 -10.50 0.64
N GLY A 30 -8.36 -10.09 -0.14
CA GLY A 30 -8.59 -9.55 -1.49
C GLY A 30 -9.26 -10.56 -2.43
N SER A 31 -8.77 -11.80 -2.42
CA SER A 31 -9.37 -12.90 -3.19
C SER A 31 -10.77 -13.27 -2.71
N LEU A 32 -10.98 -13.31 -1.39
CA LEU A 32 -12.28 -13.62 -0.79
C LEU A 32 -13.33 -12.55 -1.09
N LEU A 33 -12.99 -11.26 -0.95
CA LEU A 33 -13.88 -10.16 -1.30
C LEU A 33 -14.22 -10.17 -2.79
N GLY A 34 -13.23 -10.38 -3.65
CA GLY A 34 -13.43 -10.55 -5.09
C GLY A 34 -14.35 -11.74 -5.42
N GLY A 35 -14.21 -12.86 -4.69
CA GLY A 35 -15.08 -14.02 -4.83
C GLY A 35 -16.53 -13.75 -4.44
N VAL A 36 -16.77 -13.10 -3.29
CA VAL A 36 -18.13 -12.76 -2.82
C VAL A 36 -18.81 -11.79 -3.79
N VAL A 37 -18.09 -10.78 -4.27
CA VAL A 37 -18.61 -9.84 -5.29
C VAL A 37 -18.91 -10.57 -6.60
N GLY A 38 -18.02 -11.45 -7.06
CA GLY A 38 -18.22 -12.23 -8.28
C GLY A 38 -19.44 -13.15 -8.20
N LEU A 39 -19.64 -13.82 -7.06
CA LEU A 39 -20.82 -14.63 -6.78
C LEU A 39 -22.11 -13.79 -6.79
N LYS A 40 -22.09 -12.57 -6.25
CA LYS A 40 -23.23 -11.66 -6.31
C LYS A 40 -23.56 -11.23 -7.74
N ILE A 41 -22.55 -10.95 -8.56
CA ILE A 41 -22.74 -10.60 -9.98
C ILE A 41 -23.35 -11.78 -10.75
N VAL A 42 -22.80 -12.98 -10.57
CA VAL A 42 -23.34 -14.20 -11.17
C VAL A 42 -24.77 -14.46 -10.70
N GLY A 43 -25.03 -14.35 -9.40
CA GLY A 43 -26.36 -14.54 -8.84
C GLY A 43 -27.38 -13.54 -9.37
N ALA A 44 -26.97 -12.29 -9.59
CA ALA A 44 -27.83 -11.26 -10.17
C ALA A 44 -28.13 -11.49 -11.66
N MET A 45 -27.18 -12.03 -12.44
CA MET A 45 -27.37 -12.28 -13.87
C MET A 45 -28.07 -13.61 -14.17
N TYR A 46 -27.80 -14.65 -13.39
CA TYR A 46 -28.22 -16.02 -13.67
C TYR A 46 -29.22 -16.59 -12.66
N GLY A 47 -29.65 -15.79 -11.66
CA GLY A 47 -30.63 -16.20 -10.65
C GLY A 47 -30.11 -17.20 -9.61
N GLY A 48 -28.83 -17.58 -9.68
CA GLY A 48 -28.18 -18.47 -8.73
C GLY A 48 -26.80 -18.94 -9.20
N PRO A 49 -25.97 -19.50 -8.30
CA PRO A 49 -24.66 -20.03 -8.67
C PRO A 49 -24.83 -21.30 -9.52
N MET A 50 -24.74 -21.16 -10.84
CA MET A 50 -24.76 -22.30 -11.77
C MET A 50 -23.44 -23.08 -11.67
N THR A 51 -23.49 -24.30 -11.15
CA THR A 51 -22.32 -25.15 -10.85
C THR A 51 -21.64 -25.73 -12.11
N THR A 52 -22.38 -25.90 -13.20
CA THR A 52 -21.93 -26.55 -14.44
C THR A 52 -21.60 -25.58 -15.59
N ALA A 53 -21.94 -24.29 -15.47
CA ALA A 53 -21.71 -23.32 -16.52
C ALA A 53 -20.28 -22.72 -16.47
N ILE A 54 -19.63 -22.61 -17.64
CA ILE A 54 -18.27 -22.08 -17.78
C ILE A 54 -18.23 -20.55 -17.60
N LEU A 55 -19.25 -19.85 -18.12
CA LEU A 55 -19.35 -18.38 -18.06
C LEU A 55 -19.32 -17.83 -16.61
N PRO A 56 -20.13 -18.35 -15.67
CA PRO A 56 -20.07 -17.96 -14.26
C PRO A 56 -18.71 -18.15 -13.61
N LYS A 57 -17.98 -19.21 -13.97
CA LYS A 57 -16.65 -19.49 -13.43
C LYS A 57 -15.62 -18.48 -13.91
N ILE A 58 -15.72 -18.03 -15.17
CA ILE A 58 -14.85 -16.97 -15.71
C ILE A 58 -15.14 -15.65 -14.99
N ILE A 59 -16.41 -15.27 -14.81
CA ILE A 59 -16.78 -14.05 -14.09
C ILE A 59 -16.24 -14.07 -12.65
N LEU A 60 -16.38 -15.21 -11.96
CA LEU A 60 -15.85 -15.39 -10.62
C LEU A 60 -14.32 -15.26 -10.59
N ALA A 61 -13.62 -15.92 -11.51
CA ALA A 61 -12.15 -15.86 -11.60
C ALA A 61 -11.64 -14.43 -11.86
N VAL A 62 -12.28 -13.71 -12.79
CA VAL A 62 -11.96 -12.30 -13.07
C VAL A 62 -12.22 -11.44 -11.84
N SER A 63 -13.34 -11.64 -11.14
CA SER A 63 -13.67 -10.89 -9.94
C SER A 63 -12.69 -11.16 -8.78
N MET A 64 -12.19 -12.38 -8.64
CA MET A 64 -11.13 -12.71 -7.67
C MET A 64 -9.82 -11.98 -8.00
N ILE A 65 -9.41 -11.97 -9.27
CA ILE A 65 -8.20 -11.25 -9.71
C ILE A 65 -8.36 -9.74 -9.44
N LEU A 66 -9.53 -9.17 -9.73
CA LEU A 66 -9.83 -7.77 -9.45
C LEU A 66 -9.77 -7.46 -7.95
N GLY A 67 -10.33 -8.33 -7.09
CA GLY A 67 -10.26 -8.18 -5.64
C GLY A 67 -8.82 -8.20 -5.11
N VAL A 68 -7.98 -9.09 -5.66
CA VAL A 68 -6.55 -9.14 -5.33
C VAL A 68 -5.82 -7.88 -5.81
N MET A 69 -6.10 -7.38 -7.02
CA MET A 69 -5.52 -6.14 -7.54
C MET A 69 -5.85 -4.93 -6.66
N LEU A 70 -7.11 -4.79 -6.23
CA LEU A 70 -7.52 -3.71 -5.34
C LEU A 70 -6.82 -3.79 -3.98
N SER A 71 -6.73 -4.99 -3.41
CA SER A 71 -6.00 -5.22 -2.16
C SER A 71 -4.51 -4.87 -2.29
N ALA A 72 -3.89 -5.22 -3.42
CA ALA A 72 -2.49 -4.89 -3.68
C ALA A 72 -2.26 -3.38 -3.69
N VAL A 73 -3.14 -2.62 -4.35
CA VAL A 73 -3.05 -1.15 -4.39
C VAL A 73 -3.11 -0.57 -2.97
N VAL A 74 -4.08 -1.00 -2.15
CA VAL A 74 -4.24 -0.49 -0.78
C VAL A 74 -3.04 -0.84 0.10
N TYR A 75 -2.59 -2.09 0.08
CA TYR A 75 -1.50 -2.56 0.92
C TYR A 75 -0.12 -2.08 0.47
N ILE A 76 0.07 -1.73 -0.80
CA ILE A 76 1.34 -1.19 -1.29
C ILE A 76 1.39 0.34 -1.10
N LEU A 77 0.32 1.04 -1.52
CA LEU A 77 0.31 2.50 -1.46
C LEU A 77 0.11 3.03 -0.04
N GLY A 78 -0.70 2.37 0.80
CA GLY A 78 -0.94 2.84 2.17
C GLY A 78 0.35 2.95 2.99
N PRO A 79 1.10 1.86 3.19
CA PRO A 79 2.39 1.86 3.88
C PRO A 79 3.45 2.69 3.15
N GLY A 80 3.42 2.73 1.82
CA GLY A 80 4.30 3.60 1.02
C GLY A 80 4.11 5.09 1.33
N MET A 81 2.86 5.56 1.37
CA MET A 81 2.53 6.94 1.73
C MET A 81 2.92 7.26 3.17
N ILE A 82 2.67 6.34 4.11
CA ILE A 82 3.08 6.49 5.52
C ILE A 82 4.61 6.58 5.62
N GLY A 83 5.34 5.67 4.95
CA GLY A 83 6.80 5.66 4.92
C GLY A 83 7.40 6.94 4.32
N TRP A 84 6.75 7.48 3.28
CA TRP A 84 7.12 8.77 2.70
C TRP A 84 6.89 9.94 3.67
N SER A 85 5.73 9.98 4.33
CA SER A 85 5.40 11.02 5.32
C SER A 85 6.36 11.00 6.51
N VAL A 86 6.68 9.82 7.05
CA VAL A 86 7.66 9.66 8.14
C VAL A 86 9.05 10.07 7.69
N GLY A 87 9.47 9.68 6.48
CA GLY A 87 10.75 10.11 5.90
C GLY A 87 10.87 11.63 5.77
N TYR A 88 9.78 12.32 5.40
CA TYR A 88 9.74 13.77 5.34
C TYR A 88 9.83 14.43 6.73
N MET A 89 9.13 13.89 7.73
CA MET A 89 9.19 14.37 9.11
C MET A 89 10.59 14.23 9.71
N LEU A 90 11.26 13.10 9.49
CA LEU A 90 12.62 12.85 9.96
C LEU A 90 13.63 13.82 9.32
N GLU A 91 13.49 14.10 8.03
CA GLU A 91 14.36 15.05 7.34
C GLU A 91 14.15 16.48 7.85
N ALA A 92 12.90 16.88 8.11
CA ALA A 92 12.58 18.16 8.74
C ALA A 92 13.14 18.29 10.16
N ALA A 93 13.10 17.22 10.96
CA ALA A 93 13.67 17.19 12.31
C ALA A 93 15.20 17.28 12.27
N LYS A 94 15.87 16.53 11.39
CA LYS A 94 17.32 16.54 11.24
C LYS A 94 17.85 17.92 10.83
N LYS A 95 17.16 18.57 9.89
CA LYS A 95 17.52 19.93 9.44
C LYS A 95 17.43 20.97 10.56
N ARG A 96 16.50 20.81 11.51
CA ARG A 96 16.39 21.66 12.70
C ARG A 96 17.51 21.38 13.71
N ALA A 97 17.88 20.12 13.90
CA ALA A 97 18.98 19.74 14.77
C ALA A 97 20.34 20.29 14.28
N GLU A 98 20.63 20.17 12.97
CA GLU A 98 21.86 20.70 12.36
C GLU A 98 21.99 22.23 12.49
N VAL A 99 20.87 22.96 12.41
CA VAL A 99 20.84 24.42 12.63
C VAL A 99 21.10 24.78 14.09
N GLY A 100 20.58 23.99 15.03
CA GLY A 100 20.85 24.15 16.47
C GLY A 100 22.32 23.92 16.82
N ASP A 101 22.92 22.85 16.28
CA ASP A 101 24.33 22.52 16.51
C ASP A 101 25.28 23.54 15.87
N ALA A 102 24.97 24.04 14.67
CA ALA A 102 25.75 25.09 14.02
C ALA A 102 25.68 26.43 14.78
N ALA A 103 24.57 26.72 15.46
CA ALA A 103 24.43 27.90 16.32
C ALA A 103 25.23 27.76 17.62
N LEU A 104 25.23 26.57 18.24
CA LEU A 104 26.01 26.25 19.44
C LEU A 104 27.52 26.24 19.19
N SER A 105 27.97 25.67 18.06
CA SER A 105 29.39 25.65 17.67
C SER A 105 29.95 27.06 17.44
N ARG A 106 29.16 27.99 16.87
CA ARG A 106 29.55 29.39 16.71
C ARG A 106 29.53 30.19 18.01
N ALA A 107 28.69 29.80 18.97
CA ALA A 107 28.65 30.41 20.30
C ALA A 107 29.83 29.96 21.18
N SER A 108 30.34 28.74 21.00
CA SER A 108 31.49 28.20 21.75
C SER A 108 32.86 28.63 21.19
N SER A 109 32.90 29.31 20.03
CA SER A 109 34.13 29.80 19.38
C SER A 109 34.38 31.30 19.61
N LYS A 110 33.53 31.99 20.38
CA LYS A 110 33.74 33.36 20.86
C LYS A 110 34.07 33.34 22.35
#